data_AF-A0A2N0QCT7-F1
#
_entry.id   AF-A0A2N0QCT7-F1
#
_cell.length_a   1.000
_cell.length_b   1.000
_cell.length_c   1.000
_cell.angle_alpha   90.00
_cell.angle_beta   90.00
_cell.angle_gamma   90.00
#
_symmetry.space_group_name_H-M   'P 1'
#
loop_
_entity.id
_entity.type
_entity.pdbx_description
1 polymer ?
#
loop_
_entity_poly.entity_id
_entity_poly.type
_entity_poly.pdbx_seq_one_letter_code
_entity_poly.pdbx_strand_id
1 'polypeptide(L)'
;MNAIIKKTVKSNSTLCHLIDSLFERLTSKLQWKRFHKYQSAITNSILLSIGNNLFPSITEILEKYLTINIVFIIKEEMSQCLYFQATIISFSEVDFIQDQMIKLQLIIDEIHKEDIKEIWKICDIRPEKRLFSLHCNFSFLCSCLTTISKGIIYCHYFRVMISSKIAGFHISMIPEKWYQDSYLGMDLS
;
A
#
# COMPACT_ATOMS: atom_id res chain seq x y z
N MET A 1 -12.03 11.73 -13.21
CA MET A 1 -12.77 12.67 -14.10
C MET A 1 -13.83 11.91 -14.88
N ASN A 2 -13.46 10.86 -15.62
CA ASN A 2 -14.40 10.07 -16.43
C ASN A 2 -15.57 9.46 -15.63
N ALA A 3 -15.35 9.02 -14.39
CA ALA A 3 -16.43 8.53 -13.52
C ALA A 3 -17.44 9.60 -13.09
N ILE A 4 -17.03 10.88 -12.97
CA ILE A 4 -17.95 11.98 -12.71
C ILE A 4 -18.73 12.27 -13.97
N ILE A 5 -18.06 12.43 -15.11
CA ILE A 5 -18.70 12.72 -16.39
C ILE A 5 -19.80 11.67 -16.66
N LYS A 6 -19.52 10.38 -16.44
CA LYS A 6 -20.51 9.30 -16.56
C LYS A 6 -21.66 9.37 -15.54
N LYS A 7 -21.45 9.99 -14.37
CA LYS A 7 -22.43 10.08 -13.27
C LYS A 7 -23.29 11.35 -13.34
N THR A 8 -22.71 12.47 -13.78
CA THR A 8 -23.39 13.77 -13.89
C THR A 8 -24.05 14.00 -15.24
N VAL A 9 -23.56 13.42 -16.35
CA VAL A 9 -24.23 13.54 -17.65
C VAL A 9 -25.45 12.61 -17.69
N LYS A 10 -26.63 13.19 -17.54
CA LYS A 10 -27.94 12.56 -17.77
C LYS A 10 -28.76 13.47 -18.68
N SER A 11 -29.86 12.98 -19.25
CA SER A 11 -30.70 13.75 -20.19
C SER A 11 -31.17 15.13 -19.70
N ASN A 12 -31.13 15.38 -18.38
CA ASN A 12 -31.65 16.60 -17.74
C ASN A 12 -30.56 17.43 -17.04
N SER A 13 -29.28 17.05 -17.13
CA SER A 13 -28.18 17.76 -16.45
C SER A 13 -27.69 18.94 -17.29
N THR A 14 -27.62 20.14 -16.69
CA THR A 14 -27.04 21.30 -17.37
C THR A 14 -25.53 21.24 -17.40
N LEU A 15 -24.93 21.87 -18.41
CA LEU A 15 -23.48 21.99 -18.54
C LEU A 15 -22.86 22.68 -17.31
N CYS A 16 -23.55 23.66 -16.71
CA CYS A 16 -23.11 24.36 -15.50
C CYS A 16 -22.96 23.41 -14.31
N HIS A 17 -23.93 22.53 -14.06
CA HIS A 17 -23.84 21.55 -12.97
C HIS A 17 -22.66 20.57 -13.11
N LEU A 18 -22.30 20.22 -14.34
CA LEU A 18 -21.12 19.40 -14.61
C LEU A 18 -19.83 20.17 -14.34
N ILE A 19 -19.77 21.44 -14.76
CA ILE A 19 -18.63 22.33 -14.53
C ILE A 19 -18.41 22.54 -13.03
N ASP A 20 -19.46 22.84 -12.27
CA ASP A 20 -19.39 23.04 -10.81
C ASP A 20 -18.89 21.78 -10.10
N SER A 21 -19.45 20.61 -10.45
CA SER A 21 -19.02 19.32 -9.89
C SER A 21 -17.56 18.98 -10.22
N LEU A 22 -17.07 19.38 -11.40
CA LEU A 22 -15.68 19.20 -11.79
C LEU A 22 -14.77 20.18 -11.03
N PHE A 23 -15.19 21.44 -10.88
CA PHE A 23 -14.47 22.47 -10.14
C PHE A 23 -14.34 22.13 -8.66
N GLU A 24 -15.41 21.68 -8.00
CA GLU A 24 -15.35 21.24 -6.60
C GLU A 24 -14.34 20.11 -6.41
N ARG A 25 -14.34 19.10 -7.29
CA ARG A 25 -13.37 18.00 -7.19
C ARG A 25 -11.95 18.43 -7.52
N LEU A 26 -11.76 19.34 -8.46
CA LEU A 26 -10.43 19.87 -8.79
C LEU A 26 -9.88 20.67 -7.60
N THR A 27 -10.73 21.48 -6.98
CA THR A 27 -10.40 22.29 -5.80
C THR A 27 -10.09 21.40 -4.61
N SER A 28 -10.91 20.39 -4.34
CA SER A 28 -10.65 19.37 -3.32
C SER A 28 -9.30 18.67 -3.56
N LYS A 29 -9.01 18.23 -4.80
CA LYS A 29 -7.70 17.63 -5.14
C LYS A 29 -6.53 18.56 -4.91
N LEU A 30 -6.66 19.85 -5.23
CA LEU A 30 -5.60 20.84 -5.04
C LEU A 30 -5.38 21.14 -3.55
N GLN A 31 -6.45 21.28 -2.78
CA GLN A 31 -6.39 21.43 -1.32
C GLN A 31 -5.73 20.21 -0.67
N TRP A 32 -6.09 18.99 -1.08
CA TRP A 32 -5.45 17.76 -0.62
C TRP A 32 -3.97 17.68 -0.98
N LYS A 33 -3.59 18.09 -2.20
CA LYS A 33 -2.17 18.12 -2.60
C LYS A 33 -1.37 19.12 -1.77
N ARG A 34 -1.95 20.27 -1.41
CA ARG A 34 -1.34 21.28 -0.53
C ARG A 34 -1.24 20.78 0.91
N PHE A 35 -2.31 20.18 1.44
CA PHE A 35 -2.31 19.56 2.76
C PHE A 35 -1.26 18.45 2.85
N HIS A 36 -1.18 17.56 1.86
CA HIS A 36 -0.18 16.50 1.80
C HIS A 36 1.25 17.06 1.74
N LYS A 37 1.48 18.14 0.99
CA LYS A 37 2.79 18.81 0.94
C LYS A 37 3.16 19.45 2.28
N TYR A 38 2.19 20.09 2.95
CA TYR A 38 2.35 20.72 4.25
C TYR A 38 2.55 19.70 5.38
N GLN A 39 1.75 18.64 5.40
CA GLN A 39 1.87 17.54 6.35
C GLN A 39 3.19 16.78 6.15
N SER A 40 3.60 16.49 4.91
CA SER A 40 4.91 15.86 4.63
C SER A 40 6.07 16.71 5.14
N ALA A 41 6.00 18.05 5.03
CA ALA A 41 7.04 18.93 5.55
C ALA A 41 7.16 18.92 7.10
N ILE A 42 6.05 18.68 7.82
CA ILE A 42 6.01 18.74 9.29
C ILE A 42 6.16 17.34 9.94
N THR A 43 5.68 16.30 9.26
CA THR A 43 5.53 14.95 9.82
C THR A 43 6.73 14.06 9.50
N ASN A 44 7.48 14.34 8.43
CA ASN A 44 8.56 13.45 7.98
C ASN A 44 9.69 13.30 9.02
N SER A 45 10.08 14.34 9.77
CA SER A 45 11.15 14.20 10.77
C SER A 45 10.74 13.35 11.98
N ILE A 46 9.51 13.53 12.47
CA ILE A 46 8.98 12.79 13.62
C ILE A 46 8.61 11.36 13.22
N LEU A 47 7.96 11.16 12.06
CA LEU A 47 7.48 9.87 11.61
C LEU A 47 8.61 8.94 11.14
N LEU A 48 9.66 9.46 10.48
CA LEU A 48 10.87 8.68 10.15
C LEU A 48 11.52 8.11 11.41
N SER A 49 11.57 8.88 12.50
CA SER A 49 12.08 8.39 13.79
C SER A 49 11.20 7.27 14.36
N ILE A 50 9.87 7.39 14.24
CA ILE A 50 8.92 6.38 14.71
C ILE A 50 9.02 5.09 13.88
N GLY A 51 9.13 5.19 12.55
CA GLY A 51 9.29 4.03 11.67
C GLY A 51 10.55 3.21 11.99
N ASN A 52 11.68 3.88 12.21
CA ASN A 52 12.91 3.22 12.64
C ASN A 52 12.75 2.55 14.02
N ASN A 53 12.06 3.20 14.95
CA ASN A 53 11.80 2.65 16.29
C ASN A 53 10.84 1.44 16.27
N LEU A 54 9.90 1.39 15.32
CA LEU A 54 8.95 0.28 15.19
C LEU A 54 9.59 -0.98 14.61
N PHE A 55 10.63 -0.81 13.80
CA PHE A 55 11.25 -1.90 13.07
C PHE A 55 12.80 -1.79 13.08
N PRO A 56 13.43 -1.82 14.27
CA PRO A 56 14.86 -1.61 14.40
C PRO A 56 15.66 -2.70 13.67
N SER A 57 15.28 -3.97 13.82
CA SER A 57 15.96 -5.09 13.16
C SER A 57 15.84 -5.05 11.64
N ILE A 58 14.69 -4.62 11.11
CA ILE A 58 14.52 -4.46 9.66
C ILE A 58 15.38 -3.30 9.18
N THR A 59 15.40 -2.18 9.92
CA THR A 59 16.22 -1.02 9.59
C THR A 59 17.69 -1.40 9.45
N GLU A 60 18.23 -2.19 10.38
CA GLU A 60 19.59 -2.71 10.33
C GLU A 60 19.85 -3.56 9.08
N ILE A 61 18.94 -4.48 8.75
CA ILE A 61 19.04 -5.31 7.54
C ILE A 61 19.02 -4.45 6.27
N LEU A 62 18.11 -3.47 6.19
CA LEU A 62 18.00 -2.59 5.03
C LEU A 62 19.29 -1.77 4.83
N GLU A 63 19.82 -1.18 5.90
CA GLU A 63 21.06 -0.38 5.87
C GLU A 63 22.29 -1.21 5.51
N LYS A 64 22.30 -2.49 5.90
CA LYS A 64 23.38 -3.42 5.57
C LYS A 64 23.41 -3.80 4.10
N TYR A 65 22.26 -4.13 3.50
CA TYR A 65 22.21 -4.77 2.18
C TYR A 65 21.81 -3.84 1.03
N LEU A 66 21.09 -2.75 1.29
CA LEU A 66 20.49 -1.94 0.22
C LEU A 66 21.20 -0.61 -0.02
N THR A 67 21.02 -0.08 -1.22
CA THR A 67 21.45 1.29 -1.54
C THR A 67 20.68 2.33 -0.72
N ILE A 68 21.34 3.43 -0.35
CA ILE A 68 20.79 4.45 0.55
C ILE A 68 19.45 5.03 0.06
N ASN A 69 19.28 5.19 -1.25
CA ASN A 69 18.04 5.69 -1.84
C ASN A 69 16.86 4.75 -1.60
N ILE A 70 17.10 3.43 -1.66
CA ILE A 70 16.07 2.42 -1.45
C ILE A 70 15.77 2.28 0.04
N VAL A 71 16.79 2.31 0.90
CA VAL A 71 16.60 2.36 2.36
C VAL A 71 15.69 3.53 2.74
N PHE A 72 15.95 4.72 2.20
CA PHE A 72 15.12 5.90 2.48
C PHE A 72 13.66 5.70 2.06
N ILE A 73 13.41 5.18 0.85
CA ILE A 73 12.05 4.94 0.36
C ILE A 73 11.33 3.92 1.25
N ILE A 74 12.00 2.83 1.63
CA ILE A 74 11.38 1.79 2.46
C ILE A 74 11.07 2.32 3.86
N LYS A 75 11.96 3.12 4.45
CA LYS A 75 11.71 3.77 5.75
C LYS A 75 10.51 4.72 5.72
N GLU A 76 10.32 5.44 4.62
CA GLU A 76 9.10 6.25 4.41
C GLU A 76 7.85 5.36 4.37
N GLU A 77 7.89 4.21 3.67
CA GLU A 77 6.78 3.24 3.64
C GLU A 77 6.51 2.62 5.03
N MET A 78 7.55 2.29 5.79
CA MET A 78 7.44 1.81 7.17
C MET A 78 6.74 2.85 8.05
N SER A 79 7.08 4.12 7.88
CA SER A 79 6.48 5.24 8.62
C SER A 79 5.00 5.44 8.24
N GLN A 80 4.69 5.34 6.95
CA GLN A 80 3.32 5.50 6.44
C GLN A 80 2.37 4.37 6.86
N CYS A 81 2.87 3.20 7.27
CA CYS A 81 2.02 2.07 7.65
C CYS A 81 1.07 2.41 8.82
N LEU A 82 1.43 3.40 9.64
CA LEU A 82 0.65 3.86 10.79
C LEU A 82 -0.68 4.51 10.42
N TYR A 83 -0.81 5.02 9.19
CA TYR A 83 -2.07 5.60 8.71
C TYR A 83 -3.11 4.56 8.30
N PHE A 84 -2.77 3.28 8.32
CA PHE A 84 -3.66 2.21 7.90
C PHE A 84 -4.09 1.37 9.07
N GLN A 85 -5.34 0.93 9.08
CA GLN A 85 -5.83 -0.13 9.97
C GLN A 85 -5.85 -1.45 9.20
N ALA A 86 -5.40 -2.52 9.84
CA ALA A 86 -5.45 -3.87 9.30
C ALA A 86 -6.43 -4.72 10.13
N THR A 87 -7.27 -5.49 9.44
CA THR A 87 -8.22 -6.40 10.07
C THR A 87 -8.25 -7.71 9.28
N ILE A 88 -8.10 -8.83 9.98
CA ILE A 88 -8.22 -10.15 9.35
C ILE A 88 -9.68 -10.38 8.94
N ILE A 89 -9.88 -10.93 7.75
CA ILE A 89 -11.20 -11.23 7.20
C ILE A 89 -11.24 -12.66 6.65
N SER A 90 -12.45 -13.17 6.47
CA SER A 90 -12.73 -14.47 5.86
C SER A 90 -12.97 -14.36 4.35
N PHE A 91 -12.85 -15.48 3.63
CA PHE A 91 -13.20 -15.55 2.19
C PHE A 91 -14.67 -15.15 1.93
N SER A 92 -15.60 -15.52 2.81
CA SER A 92 -17.01 -15.14 2.68
C SER A 92 -17.23 -13.62 2.71
N GLU A 93 -16.42 -12.89 3.46
CA GLU A 93 -16.49 -11.42 3.49
C GLU A 93 -15.89 -10.79 2.23
N VAL A 94 -14.98 -11.48 1.55
CA VAL A 94 -14.46 -11.05 0.24
C VAL A 94 -15.55 -11.17 -0.82
N ASP A 95 -16.26 -12.29 -0.85
CA ASP A 95 -17.31 -12.57 -1.83
C ASP A 95 -18.48 -11.55 -1.72
N PHE A 96 -18.78 -11.07 -0.52
CA PHE A 96 -19.83 -10.05 -0.31
C PHE A 96 -19.46 -8.66 -0.85
N ILE A 97 -18.18 -8.37 -1.09
CA ILE A 97 -17.67 -7.04 -1.51
C ILE A 97 -17.39 -7.00 -3.03
N GLN A 98 -17.96 -7.94 -3.79
CA GLN A 98 -17.63 -8.21 -5.20
C GLN A 98 -17.73 -7.00 -6.14
N ASP A 99 -18.66 -6.07 -5.88
CA ASP A 99 -18.88 -4.87 -6.71
C ASP A 99 -17.65 -3.93 -6.81
N GLN A 100 -16.63 -4.07 -5.95
CA GLN A 100 -15.41 -3.25 -6.00
C GLN A 100 -14.12 -4.02 -6.39
N MET A 101 -14.16 -5.33 -6.66
CA MET A 101 -12.96 -6.17 -6.41
C MET A 101 -12.51 -7.15 -7.52
N ILE A 102 -12.63 -6.79 -8.80
CA ILE A 102 -12.06 -7.60 -9.90
C ILE A 102 -10.58 -7.97 -9.65
N LYS A 103 -9.78 -7.03 -9.13
CA LYS A 103 -8.34 -7.23 -8.91
C LYS A 103 -8.01 -8.28 -7.84
N LEU A 104 -8.83 -8.42 -6.81
CA LEU A 104 -8.53 -9.36 -5.73
C LEU A 104 -9.01 -10.76 -6.07
N GLN A 105 -10.15 -10.86 -6.76
CA GLN A 105 -10.59 -12.14 -7.33
C GLN A 105 -9.53 -12.71 -8.27
N LEU A 106 -8.95 -11.88 -9.15
CA LEU A 106 -7.84 -12.30 -10.01
C LEU A 106 -6.63 -12.85 -9.24
N ILE A 107 -6.24 -12.19 -8.13
CA ILE A 107 -5.13 -12.69 -7.29
C ILE A 107 -5.50 -14.00 -6.59
N ILE A 108 -6.74 -14.14 -6.12
CA ILE A 108 -7.21 -15.38 -5.50
C ILE A 108 -7.30 -16.50 -6.52
N ASP A 109 -7.75 -16.24 -7.74
CA ASP A 109 -7.89 -17.27 -8.78
C ASP A 109 -6.52 -17.76 -9.27
N GLU A 110 -5.48 -16.92 -9.21
CA GLU A 110 -4.09 -17.28 -9.52
C GLU A 110 -3.41 -18.13 -8.43
N ILE A 111 -3.99 -18.22 -7.23
CA ILE A 111 -3.38 -18.88 -6.06
C ILE A 111 -4.31 -19.98 -5.56
N HIS A 112 -3.75 -21.15 -5.23
CA HIS A 112 -4.53 -22.18 -4.56
C HIS A 112 -4.99 -21.70 -3.19
N LYS A 113 -6.30 -21.76 -2.91
CA LYS A 113 -6.88 -21.22 -1.66
C LYS A 113 -6.23 -21.82 -0.41
N GLU A 114 -5.74 -23.04 -0.52
CA GLU A 114 -5.04 -23.78 0.52
C GLU A 114 -3.69 -23.15 0.93
N ASP A 115 -3.08 -22.38 0.04
CA ASP A 115 -1.82 -21.67 0.28
C ASP A 115 -2.01 -20.31 0.99
N ILE A 116 -3.24 -19.78 0.97
CA ILE A 116 -3.58 -18.51 1.62
C ILE A 116 -3.74 -18.77 3.12
N LYS A 117 -2.87 -18.15 3.93
CA LYS A 117 -2.90 -18.29 5.40
C LYS A 117 -3.73 -17.20 6.06
N GLU A 118 -3.64 -15.97 5.58
CA GLU A 118 -4.40 -14.84 6.11
C GLU A 118 -4.86 -13.90 5.00
N ILE A 119 -6.08 -13.39 5.15
CA ILE A 119 -6.62 -12.31 4.30
C ILE A 119 -6.80 -11.08 5.18
N TRP A 120 -6.25 -9.96 4.74
CA TRP A 120 -6.23 -8.72 5.47
C TRP A 120 -6.96 -7.61 4.72
N LYS A 121 -7.95 -7.01 5.36
CA LYS A 121 -8.57 -5.76 4.94
C LYS A 121 -7.76 -4.59 5.51
N ILE A 122 -7.29 -3.72 4.63
CA ILE A 122 -6.51 -2.53 4.94
C ILE A 122 -7.34 -1.29 4.66
N CYS A 123 -7.61 -0.49 5.70
CA CYS A 123 -8.35 0.76 5.57
C CYS A 123 -7.45 1.92 5.92
N ASP A 124 -7.36 2.93 5.05
CA ASP A 124 -6.75 4.20 5.45
C ASP A 124 -7.64 4.85 6.52
N ILE A 125 -7.02 5.27 7.62
CA ILE A 125 -7.71 5.98 8.71
C ILE A 125 -8.12 7.37 8.22
N ARG A 126 -7.46 7.89 7.19
CA ARG A 126 -7.86 9.10 6.45
C ARG A 126 -8.95 8.72 5.44
N PRO A 127 -9.95 9.60 5.21
CA PRO A 127 -11.16 9.20 4.49
C PRO A 127 -10.90 8.71 3.06
N GLU A 128 -11.63 7.64 2.70
CA GLU A 128 -11.82 7.07 1.35
C GLU A 128 -10.64 6.34 0.69
N LYS A 129 -10.37 5.10 1.14
CA LYS A 129 -10.03 3.93 0.31
C LYS A 129 -9.92 2.66 1.15
N ARG A 130 -10.54 1.57 0.67
CA ARG A 130 -10.33 0.22 1.20
C ARG A 130 -9.41 -0.52 0.25
N LEU A 131 -8.36 -1.09 0.79
CA LEU A 131 -7.43 -1.96 0.09
C LEU A 131 -7.47 -3.31 0.78
N PHE A 132 -7.09 -4.33 0.04
CA PHE A 132 -7.11 -5.70 0.54
C PHE A 132 -5.78 -6.36 0.19
N SER A 133 -5.28 -7.12 1.15
CA SER A 133 -3.98 -7.77 1.10
C SER A 133 -4.14 -9.23 1.47
N LEU A 134 -3.34 -10.08 0.83
CA LEU A 134 -3.29 -11.51 1.00
C LEU A 134 -1.89 -11.89 1.49
N HIS A 135 -1.84 -12.77 2.47
CA HIS A 135 -0.60 -13.38 2.93
C HIS A 135 -0.68 -14.89 2.71
N CYS A 136 0.28 -15.43 1.96
CA CYS A 136 0.36 -16.84 1.59
C CYS A 136 1.72 -17.34 2.04
N ASN A 137 1.81 -18.47 2.78
CA ASN A 137 3.05 -19.10 3.28
C ASN A 137 4.27 -18.18 3.55
N PHE A 138 4.95 -17.68 2.51
CA PHE A 138 6.09 -16.74 2.60
C PHE A 138 6.00 -15.50 1.67
N SER A 139 4.89 -15.31 0.97
CA SER A 139 4.64 -14.21 0.05
C SER A 139 3.52 -13.28 0.54
N PHE A 140 3.62 -12.02 0.14
CA PHE A 140 2.62 -10.99 0.41
C PHE A 140 2.13 -10.38 -0.89
N LEU A 141 0.81 -10.34 -1.06
CA LEU A 141 0.16 -9.84 -2.26
C LEU A 141 -0.86 -8.77 -1.91
N CYS A 142 -0.72 -7.59 -2.50
CA CYS A 142 -1.60 -6.45 -2.27
C CYS A 142 -2.45 -6.22 -3.51
N SER A 143 -3.78 -6.11 -3.37
CA SER A 143 -4.67 -5.65 -4.46
C SER A 143 -4.30 -4.26 -5.02
N CYS A 144 -3.49 -3.55 -4.26
CA CYS A 144 -2.82 -2.29 -4.58
C CYS A 144 -2.03 -2.40 -5.89
N LEU A 145 -1.49 -3.59 -6.21
CA LEU A 145 -0.77 -3.99 -7.44
C LEU A 145 0.31 -3.02 -7.93
N THR A 146 0.65 -1.98 -7.16
CA THR A 146 1.83 -1.14 -7.35
C THR A 146 3.10 -1.83 -6.89
N THR A 147 2.97 -2.86 -6.03
CA THR A 147 4.06 -3.61 -5.38
C THR A 147 4.91 -4.44 -6.36
N ILE A 148 4.40 -4.80 -7.54
CA ILE A 148 5.18 -5.50 -8.58
C ILE A 148 5.85 -4.52 -9.56
N SER A 149 5.40 -3.25 -9.62
CA SER A 149 5.90 -2.34 -10.66
C SER A 149 7.37 -1.90 -10.47
N LYS A 150 7.95 -2.03 -9.27
CA LYS A 150 9.36 -1.66 -9.00
C LYS A 150 10.13 -2.55 -8.00
N GLY A 151 9.48 -3.48 -7.30
CA GLY A 151 10.16 -4.35 -6.32
C GLY A 151 10.46 -3.67 -4.98
N ILE A 152 9.67 -2.66 -4.59
CA ILE A 152 9.80 -2.00 -3.29
C ILE A 152 8.60 -2.41 -2.44
N ILE A 153 8.86 -2.79 -1.20
CA ILE A 153 7.84 -3.20 -0.23
C ILE A 153 7.05 -1.97 0.23
N TYR A 154 5.72 -2.05 0.18
CA TYR A 154 4.82 -0.92 0.44
C TYR A 154 4.30 -0.91 1.89
N CYS A 155 3.84 0.25 2.37
CA CYS A 155 3.37 0.46 3.74
C CYS A 155 2.30 -0.53 4.22
N HIS A 156 1.45 -1.05 3.32
CA HIS A 156 0.44 -2.06 3.68
C HIS A 156 1.06 -3.37 4.18
N TYR A 157 2.21 -3.77 3.64
CA TYR A 157 2.94 -4.95 4.11
C TYR A 157 3.38 -4.73 5.55
N PHE A 158 4.05 -3.61 5.84
CA PHE A 158 4.49 -3.28 7.18
C PHE A 158 3.32 -3.20 8.17
N ARG A 159 2.15 -2.71 7.73
CA ARG A 159 0.97 -2.70 8.60
C ARG A 159 0.45 -4.10 8.90
N VAL A 160 0.42 -4.99 7.92
CA VAL A 160 0.06 -6.40 8.12
C VAL A 160 1.08 -7.09 9.02
N MET A 161 2.37 -6.85 8.81
CA MET A 161 3.44 -7.45 9.60
C MET A 161 3.41 -7.05 11.08
N ILE A 162 3.01 -5.82 11.43
CA ILE A 162 2.76 -5.45 12.84
C ILE A 162 1.56 -6.23 13.42
N SER A 163 0.56 -6.56 12.59
CA SER A 163 -0.73 -7.07 13.04
C SER A 163 -0.82 -8.60 13.04
N SER A 164 -0.08 -9.25 12.15
CA SER A 164 -0.05 -10.70 11.96
C SER A 164 0.94 -11.35 12.90
N LYS A 165 0.62 -12.58 13.33
CA LYS A 165 1.53 -13.40 14.15
C LYS A 165 2.50 -14.24 13.32
N ILE A 166 2.26 -14.36 12.01
CA ILE A 166 3.00 -15.25 11.12
C ILE A 166 3.72 -14.50 9.99
N ALA A 167 3.32 -13.25 9.70
CA ALA A 167 4.03 -12.45 8.71
C ALA A 167 5.38 -11.98 9.26
N GLY A 168 6.44 -12.21 8.49
CA GLY A 168 7.81 -11.83 8.84
C GLY A 168 8.56 -11.29 7.64
N PHE A 169 9.52 -10.40 7.90
CA PHE A 169 10.35 -9.78 6.87
C PHE A 169 11.54 -10.65 6.51
N HIS A 170 11.78 -10.81 5.20
CA HIS A 170 13.00 -11.39 4.66
C HIS A 170 13.57 -10.49 3.57
N ILE A 171 14.89 -10.34 3.51
CA ILE A 171 15.55 -9.41 2.57
C ILE A 171 15.31 -9.78 1.10
N SER A 172 15.14 -11.07 0.81
CA SER A 172 14.83 -11.57 -0.55
C SER A 172 13.48 -11.11 -1.10
N MET A 173 12.61 -10.53 -0.26
CA MET A 173 11.39 -9.86 -0.74
C MET A 173 11.68 -8.60 -1.57
N ILE A 174 12.91 -8.07 -1.48
CA ILE A 174 13.39 -6.93 -2.26
C ILE A 174 14.31 -7.47 -3.37
N PRO A 175 14.06 -7.13 -4.66
CA PRO A 175 14.91 -7.60 -5.74
C PRO A 175 16.36 -7.15 -5.61
N GLU A 176 17.28 -8.06 -5.95
CA GLU A 176 18.73 -7.86 -5.86
C GLU A 176 19.24 -6.62 -6.58
N LYS A 177 18.56 -6.15 -7.63
CA LYS A 177 18.92 -4.89 -8.33
C LYS A 177 18.96 -3.66 -7.42
N TRP A 178 18.41 -3.75 -6.21
CA TRP A 178 18.41 -2.70 -5.20
C TRP A 178 19.50 -2.85 -4.13
N TYR A 179 20.22 -3.97 -4.16
CA TYR A 179 21.27 -4.28 -3.20
C TYR A 179 22.51 -3.45 -3.52
N GLN A 180 23.36 -3.25 -2.52
CA GLN A 180 24.67 -2.65 -2.76
C GLN A 180 25.49 -3.59 -3.65
N ASP A 181 26.38 -3.00 -4.47
CA ASP A 181 27.17 -3.74 -5.46
C ASP A 181 27.95 -4.93 -4.85
N SER A 182 28.35 -4.81 -3.58
CA SER A 182 29.06 -5.85 -2.83
C SER A 182 28.25 -7.13 -2.59
N TYR A 183 26.94 -7.12 -2.79
CA TYR A 183 26.03 -8.24 -2.51
C TYR A 183 25.29 -8.75 -3.75
N LEU A 184 25.61 -8.25 -4.95
CA LEU A 184 25.01 -8.72 -6.20
C LEU A 184 25.45 -10.16 -6.51
N GLY A 185 24.49 -11.07 -6.72
CA GLY A 185 24.76 -12.48 -7.06
C GLY A 185 25.20 -13.37 -5.90
N MET A 186 25.11 -12.90 -4.65
CA MET A 186 25.31 -13.74 -3.46
C MET A 186 23.99 -14.39 -3.02
N ASP A 187 24.05 -15.67 -2.69
CA ASP A 187 22.92 -16.36 -2.05
C ASP A 187 22.78 -15.85 -0.61
N LEU A 188 21.69 -15.13 -0.34
CA LEU A 188 21.36 -14.54 0.95
C LEU A 188 20.22 -15.30 1.65
N SER A 189 20.02 -16.57 1.28
CA SER A 189 19.04 -17.51 1.86
C SER A 189 19.31 -17.85 3.32
#